data_AF-A0AA96RZ79-F1
#
_entry.id   AF-A0AA96RZ79-F1
#
_cell.length_a   1.000
_cell.length_b   1.000
_cell.length_c   1.000
_cell.angle_alpha   90.00
_cell.angle_beta   90.00
_cell.angle_gamma   90.00
#
_symmetry.space_group_name_H-M   'P 1'
#
loop_
_entity.id
_entity.type
_entity.pdbx_description
1 polymer ?
#
loop_
_entity_poly.entity_id
_entity_poly.type
_entity_poly.pdbx_seq_one_letter_code
_entity_poly.pdbx_strand_id
1 'polypeptide(L)'
;MGKKWLLGTLVLSLGLVSAGSGALAASPSAGLEGFKTVAVSAPGKEGPATINNLTEKSIIPLMIHAKAIYTYASRGGNTFNPELFHYNTVEYRYLSGDLGTKQQLMNYVKRAYTHNAAAFYTQTLFLEYNGRMGQPNVDLGNTLDYSRATARMVSKDALTAVFELSVPPSGTTGVNENVVVKLKKVNGYWRIDVSPDTVF
;
A
#
# COMPACT_ATOMS: atom_id res chain seq x y z
N MET A 1 47.59 54.66 4.46
CA MET A 1 46.81 53.78 3.57
C MET A 1 45.50 53.46 4.28
N GLY A 2 44.42 54.23 4.02
CA GLY A 2 43.24 53.79 3.24
C GLY A 2 42.05 53.57 4.20
N LYS A 3 41.08 54.50 4.37
CA LYS A 3 39.79 54.67 3.63
C LYS A 3 38.95 53.36 3.63
N LYS A 4 37.69 53.24 4.08
CA LYS A 4 36.47 54.09 4.00
C LYS A 4 35.34 53.62 4.95
N TRP A 5 34.45 54.57 5.27
CA TRP A 5 33.04 54.47 5.71
C TRP A 5 32.11 53.62 4.83
N LEU A 6 30.96 53.18 5.40
CA LEU A 6 29.54 53.41 4.95
C LEU A 6 28.62 52.51 5.80
N LEU A 7 27.78 53.07 6.69
CA LEU A 7 26.38 53.52 6.49
C LEU A 7 25.39 52.35 6.31
N GLY A 8 24.59 52.13 7.37
CA GLY A 8 23.51 51.15 7.43
C GLY A 8 22.25 51.63 6.72
N THR A 9 21.61 50.71 6.01
CA THR A 9 20.43 50.93 5.20
C THR A 9 19.14 50.68 5.98
N LEU A 10 18.24 51.65 5.86
CA LEU A 10 16.81 51.62 6.14
C LEU A 10 16.13 50.49 5.36
N VAL A 11 15.19 49.76 5.97
CA VAL A 11 14.17 49.00 5.22
C VAL A 11 12.79 49.47 5.66
N LEU A 12 12.09 50.05 4.69
CA LEU A 12 10.70 50.47 4.72
C LEU A 12 9.77 49.25 4.83
N SER A 13 8.87 49.27 5.80
CA SER A 13 7.70 48.40 5.86
C SER A 13 6.62 48.92 4.90
N LEU A 14 6.22 48.09 3.93
CA LEU A 14 5.00 48.28 3.12
C LEU A 14 3.98 47.21 3.54
N GLY A 15 2.84 47.68 4.05
CA GLY A 15 1.68 46.86 4.38
C GLY A 15 0.74 46.69 3.20
N LEU A 16 0.10 45.52 3.18
CA LEU A 16 -1.30 45.18 2.83
C LEU A 16 -1.98 45.91 1.66
N VAL A 17 -2.50 45.17 0.67
CA VAL A 17 -3.83 44.52 0.62
C VAL A 17 -3.95 43.86 -0.76
N SER A 18 -4.34 42.59 -0.84
CA SER A 18 -5.03 42.09 -2.04
C SER A 18 -6.29 41.33 -1.64
N ALA A 19 -7.35 41.64 -2.39
CA ALA A 19 -8.72 41.21 -2.17
C ALA A 19 -8.96 39.77 -2.65
N GLY A 20 -10.01 39.17 -2.08
CA GLY A 20 -10.37 37.78 -2.30
C GLY A 20 -10.87 37.45 -3.70
N SER A 21 -10.70 36.18 -4.04
CA SER A 21 -11.56 35.42 -4.95
C SER A 21 -11.37 33.94 -4.62
N GLY A 22 -12.47 33.21 -4.59
CA GLY A 22 -12.62 31.92 -3.92
C GLY A 22 -11.61 30.86 -4.33
N ALA A 23 -10.93 30.32 -3.33
CA ALA A 23 -10.48 28.94 -3.33
C ALA A 23 -11.17 28.29 -2.13
N LEU A 24 -11.95 27.24 -2.37
CA LEU A 24 -12.43 26.35 -1.33
C LEU A 24 -11.20 25.77 -0.64
N ALA A 25 -10.83 26.37 0.50
CA ALA A 25 -9.83 25.81 1.39
C ALA A 25 -10.40 24.47 1.88
N ALA A 26 -9.83 23.37 1.39
CA ALA A 26 -10.02 22.08 2.01
C ALA A 26 -9.66 22.24 3.48
N SER A 27 -10.65 22.12 4.36
CA SER A 27 -10.43 22.15 5.79
C SER A 27 -9.42 21.05 6.12
N PRO A 28 -8.31 21.35 6.81
CA PRO A 28 -7.46 20.29 7.32
C PRO A 28 -8.32 19.49 8.28
N SER A 29 -8.56 18.20 7.99
CA SER A 29 -9.10 17.31 9.01
C SER A 29 -8.14 17.40 10.18
N ALA A 30 -8.64 17.78 11.35
CA ALA A 30 -7.90 17.69 12.60
C ALA A 30 -7.56 16.21 12.83
N GLY A 31 -6.44 15.79 12.26
CA GLY A 31 -5.92 14.44 12.36
C GLY A 31 -5.32 14.27 13.74
N LEU A 32 -5.89 13.36 14.50
CA LEU A 32 -5.39 12.84 15.77
C LEU A 32 -3.86 12.69 15.73
N GLU A 33 -3.18 13.54 16.51
CA GLU A 33 -1.76 13.43 16.83
C GLU A 33 -1.42 11.97 17.19
N GLY A 34 -0.64 11.29 16.34
CA GLY A 34 -0.01 9.99 16.67
C GLY A 34 -0.17 8.83 15.69
N PHE A 35 -1.02 8.91 14.67
CA PHE A 35 -1.16 7.83 13.68
C PHE A 35 -0.61 8.28 12.31
N LYS A 36 0.61 7.89 11.95
CA LYS A 36 1.01 7.91 10.54
C LYS A 36 0.16 6.86 9.82
N THR A 37 -0.87 7.33 9.12
CA THR A 37 -1.79 6.51 8.33
C THR A 37 -1.14 6.14 7.00
N VAL A 38 -1.68 5.11 6.35
CA VAL A 38 -1.28 4.79 4.97
C VAL A 38 -1.96 5.78 4.03
N ALA A 39 -1.18 6.50 3.22
CA ALA A 39 -1.72 7.44 2.25
C ALA A 39 -2.51 6.70 1.16
N VAL A 40 -3.73 7.16 0.89
CA VAL A 40 -4.50 6.73 -0.28
C VAL A 40 -3.73 7.15 -1.53
N SER A 41 -3.49 6.21 -2.42
CA SER A 41 -2.66 6.40 -3.62
C SER A 41 -3.42 5.90 -4.84
N ALA A 42 -3.11 6.44 -6.01
CA ALA A 42 -3.61 5.87 -7.27
C ALA A 42 -3.08 4.43 -7.46
N PRO A 43 -3.83 3.54 -8.13
CA PRO A 43 -3.39 2.17 -8.37
C PRO A 43 -1.99 2.09 -8.97
N GLY A 44 -1.11 1.31 -8.34
CA GLY A 44 0.30 1.15 -8.75
C GLY A 44 1.24 2.21 -8.19
N LYS A 45 0.72 3.26 -7.56
CA LYS A 45 1.48 4.38 -6.97
C LYS A 45 1.51 4.34 -5.44
N GLU A 46 1.10 3.22 -4.85
CA GLU A 46 1.12 3.00 -3.42
C GLU A 46 2.54 3.21 -2.86
N GLY A 47 2.70 4.04 -1.83
CA GLY A 47 3.95 4.11 -1.08
C GLY A 47 4.13 2.89 -0.16
N PRO A 48 5.29 2.74 0.51
CA PRO A 48 5.41 1.77 1.59
C PRO A 48 4.48 2.14 2.76
N ALA A 49 3.86 1.16 3.40
CA ALA A 49 3.12 1.35 4.63
C ALA A 49 4.04 1.88 5.74
N THR A 50 3.61 2.94 6.43
CA THR A 50 4.40 3.61 7.47
C THR A 50 3.79 3.50 8.86
N ILE A 51 2.98 2.45 9.09
CA ILE A 51 2.40 2.14 10.41
C ILE A 51 3.51 1.74 11.38
N ASN A 52 3.85 2.60 12.33
CA ASN A 52 4.83 2.33 13.38
C ASN A 52 4.18 1.89 14.71
N ASN A 53 2.97 2.39 15.00
CA ASN A 53 2.16 2.03 16.15
C ASN A 53 0.93 1.20 15.73
N LEU A 54 0.97 -0.10 15.97
CA LEU A 54 -0.09 -1.04 15.59
C LEU A 54 -1.20 -1.12 16.65
N THR A 55 -2.43 -0.86 16.24
CA THR A 55 -3.66 -0.91 17.03
C THR A 55 -4.79 -1.49 16.18
N GLU A 56 -5.93 -1.80 16.80
CA GLU A 56 -7.15 -2.20 16.07
C GLU A 56 -7.64 -1.14 15.09
N LYS A 57 -7.38 0.15 15.36
CA LYS A 57 -7.72 1.24 14.43
C LYS A 57 -6.77 1.33 13.24
N SER A 58 -5.52 0.87 13.37
CA SER A 58 -4.52 0.97 12.31
C SER A 58 -4.41 -0.27 11.43
N ILE A 59 -4.87 -1.44 11.89
CA ILE A 59 -4.82 -2.68 11.11
C ILE A 59 -5.75 -2.63 9.89
N ILE A 60 -6.95 -2.05 10.02
CA ILE A 60 -7.90 -1.95 8.90
C ILE A 60 -7.34 -1.09 7.74
N PRO A 61 -6.82 0.13 7.96
CA PRO A 61 -6.14 0.89 6.90
C PRO A 61 -4.95 0.15 6.27
N LEU A 62 -4.19 -0.62 7.07
CA LEU A 62 -3.10 -1.45 6.54
C LEU A 62 -3.62 -2.54 5.61
N MET A 63 -4.73 -3.21 5.97
CA MET A 63 -5.33 -4.26 5.13
C MET A 63 -5.93 -3.69 3.85
N ILE A 64 -6.57 -2.52 3.89
CA ILE A 64 -7.07 -1.83 2.68
C ILE A 64 -5.91 -1.53 1.72
N HIS A 65 -4.81 -1.00 2.25
CA HIS A 65 -3.61 -0.74 1.46
C HIS A 65 -2.98 -2.02 0.89
N ALA A 66 -2.91 -3.07 1.70
CA ALA A 66 -2.40 -4.36 1.28
C ALA A 66 -3.25 -5.01 0.19
N LYS A 67 -4.59 -4.82 0.25
CA LYS A 67 -5.53 -5.25 -0.79
C LYS A 67 -5.28 -4.50 -2.09
N ALA A 68 -5.04 -3.18 -2.04
CA ALA A 68 -4.72 -2.39 -3.23
C ALA A 68 -3.44 -2.91 -3.92
N ILE A 69 -2.39 -3.20 -3.15
CA ILE A 69 -1.14 -3.81 -3.67
C ILE A 69 -1.42 -5.19 -4.29
N TYR A 70 -2.19 -6.04 -3.61
CA TYR A 70 -2.56 -7.36 -4.14
C TYR A 70 -3.34 -7.23 -5.45
N THR A 71 -4.43 -6.46 -5.48
CA THR A 71 -5.28 -6.27 -6.66
C THR A 71 -4.48 -5.73 -7.84
N TYR A 72 -3.57 -4.78 -7.61
CA TYR A 72 -2.71 -4.26 -8.66
C TYR A 72 -1.74 -5.31 -9.21
N ALA A 73 -1.12 -6.11 -8.34
CA ALA A 73 -0.22 -7.18 -8.77
C ALA A 73 -0.99 -8.30 -9.52
N SER A 74 -2.10 -8.77 -8.97
CA SER A 74 -2.92 -9.87 -9.51
C SER A 74 -3.60 -9.54 -10.83
N ARG A 75 -3.90 -8.25 -11.11
CA ARG A 75 -4.39 -7.83 -12.42
C ARG A 75 -3.29 -7.66 -13.47
N GLY A 76 -2.01 -7.85 -13.08
CA GLY A 76 -0.87 -7.67 -13.99
C GLY A 76 -0.41 -6.22 -14.14
N GLY A 77 -0.80 -5.35 -13.20
CA GLY A 77 -0.43 -3.95 -13.15
C GLY A 77 -1.29 -3.04 -14.02
N ASN A 78 -0.67 -2.21 -14.88
CA ASN A 78 -1.34 -1.14 -15.63
C ASN A 78 -1.61 -1.46 -17.12
N THR A 79 -1.40 -2.70 -17.55
CA THR A 79 -1.58 -3.07 -18.97
C THR A 79 -3.02 -3.47 -19.25
N PHE A 80 -3.73 -2.68 -20.06
CA PHE A 80 -5.13 -2.92 -20.45
C PHE A 80 -5.31 -4.12 -21.40
N ASN A 81 -4.27 -4.47 -22.19
CA ASN A 81 -4.24 -5.62 -23.07
C ASN A 81 -2.87 -6.32 -22.95
N PRO A 82 -2.69 -7.22 -21.98
CA PRO A 82 -1.39 -7.83 -21.74
C PRO A 82 -1.02 -8.77 -22.88
N GLU A 83 0.27 -8.81 -23.18
CA GLU A 83 0.83 -9.82 -24.07
C GLU A 83 0.71 -11.20 -23.41
N LEU A 84 0.23 -12.16 -24.18
CA LEU A 84 -0.04 -13.52 -23.72
C LEU A 84 1.05 -14.48 -24.19
N PHE A 85 1.27 -15.55 -23.42
CA PHE A 85 2.14 -16.65 -23.81
C PHE A 85 1.64 -17.96 -23.24
N HIS A 86 2.05 -19.09 -23.83
CA HIS A 86 1.70 -20.42 -23.35
C HIS A 86 2.90 -21.08 -22.69
N TYR A 87 2.68 -21.68 -21.52
CA TYR A 87 3.68 -22.49 -20.83
C TYR A 87 2.99 -23.69 -20.19
N ASN A 88 3.47 -24.91 -20.50
CA ASN A 88 2.91 -26.17 -20.00
C ASN A 88 1.37 -26.24 -20.10
N THR A 89 0.81 -25.94 -21.28
CA THR A 89 -0.64 -25.93 -21.59
C THR A 89 -1.50 -24.88 -20.88
N VAL A 90 -0.89 -24.02 -20.04
CA VAL A 90 -1.56 -22.90 -19.39
C VAL A 90 -1.26 -21.62 -20.16
N GLU A 91 -2.28 -20.81 -20.41
CA GLU A 91 -2.13 -19.44 -20.93
C GLU A 91 -1.76 -18.50 -19.78
N TYR A 92 -0.69 -17.74 -20.00
CA TYR A 92 -0.19 -16.72 -19.09
C TYR A 92 -0.31 -15.35 -19.74
N ARG A 93 -0.35 -14.32 -18.90
CA ARG A 93 -0.21 -12.91 -19.27
C ARG A 93 1.04 -12.32 -18.65
N TYR A 94 1.84 -11.57 -19.42
CA TYR A 94 2.96 -10.82 -18.87
C TYR A 94 2.48 -9.66 -18.00
N LEU A 95 3.24 -9.35 -16.95
CA LEU A 95 2.98 -8.16 -16.12
C LEU A 95 3.41 -6.88 -16.84
N SER A 96 2.84 -5.75 -16.43
CA SER A 96 3.27 -4.42 -16.88
C SER A 96 4.72 -4.12 -16.49
N GLY A 97 5.37 -3.21 -17.22
CA GLY A 97 6.82 -2.96 -17.09
C GLY A 97 7.28 -2.49 -15.70
N ASP A 98 6.39 -1.93 -14.87
CA ASP A 98 6.66 -1.56 -13.48
C ASP A 98 6.65 -2.75 -12.51
N LEU A 99 6.13 -3.91 -12.92
CA LEU A 99 6.16 -5.20 -12.23
C LEU A 99 6.94 -6.27 -13.00
N GLY A 100 7.47 -5.93 -14.18
CA GLY A 100 7.86 -6.88 -15.23
C GLY A 100 9.05 -7.78 -14.89
N THR A 101 9.79 -7.50 -13.83
CA THR A 101 10.87 -8.36 -13.31
C THR A 101 10.57 -8.82 -11.90
N LYS A 102 11.16 -9.95 -11.49
CA LYS A 102 11.01 -10.49 -10.14
C LYS A 102 11.34 -9.45 -9.06
N GLN A 103 12.41 -8.69 -9.26
CA GLN A 103 12.82 -7.64 -8.33
C GLN A 103 11.78 -6.50 -8.24
N GLN A 104 11.25 -6.05 -9.37
CA GLN A 104 10.23 -5.00 -9.41
C GLN A 104 8.96 -5.45 -8.69
N LEU A 105 8.45 -6.64 -9.01
CA LEU A 105 7.28 -7.22 -8.35
C LEU A 105 7.50 -7.38 -6.84
N MET A 106 8.62 -8.00 -6.43
CA MET A 106 8.94 -8.17 -5.01
C MET A 106 9.01 -6.82 -4.27
N ASN A 107 9.63 -5.80 -4.87
CA ASN A 107 9.72 -4.47 -4.26
C ASN A 107 8.37 -3.78 -4.16
N TYR A 108 7.48 -3.99 -5.15
CA TYR A 108 6.12 -3.49 -5.09
C TYR A 108 5.33 -4.15 -3.95
N VAL A 109 5.36 -5.48 -3.84
CA VAL A 109 4.64 -6.21 -2.78
C VAL A 109 5.20 -5.87 -1.38
N LYS A 110 6.52 -5.73 -1.22
CA LYS A 110 7.14 -5.35 0.08
C LYS A 110 6.70 -4.00 0.67
N ARG A 111 5.91 -3.21 -0.07
CA ARG A 111 5.32 -1.97 0.44
C ARG A 111 4.37 -2.23 1.63
N ALA A 112 3.66 -3.35 1.66
CA ALA A 112 2.82 -3.75 2.81
C ALA A 112 3.27 -5.04 3.51
N TYR A 113 4.05 -5.88 2.84
CA TYR A 113 4.37 -7.23 3.31
C TYR A 113 5.84 -7.39 3.72
N THR A 114 6.12 -8.42 4.52
CA THR A 114 7.51 -8.81 4.83
C THR A 114 8.20 -9.36 3.59
N HIS A 115 9.54 -9.43 3.64
CA HIS A 115 10.32 -10.00 2.54
C HIS A 115 9.90 -11.44 2.23
N ASN A 116 9.74 -12.27 3.26
CA ASN A 116 9.38 -13.68 3.08
C ASN A 116 7.98 -13.85 2.51
N ALA A 117 7.00 -13.07 2.99
CA ALA A 117 5.66 -13.07 2.42
C ALA A 117 5.65 -12.66 0.93
N ALA A 118 6.36 -11.57 0.59
CA ALA A 118 6.46 -11.12 -0.80
C ALA A 118 7.22 -12.12 -1.70
N ALA A 119 8.27 -12.76 -1.19
CA ALA A 119 9.02 -13.77 -1.91
C ALA A 119 8.17 -15.01 -2.19
N PHE A 120 7.45 -15.52 -1.18
CA PHE A 120 6.57 -16.66 -1.32
C PHE A 120 5.47 -16.39 -2.36
N TYR A 121 4.79 -15.25 -2.25
CA TYR A 121 3.79 -14.81 -3.22
C TYR A 121 4.31 -14.78 -4.65
N THR A 122 5.47 -14.14 -4.84
CA THR A 122 6.08 -13.98 -6.16
C THR A 122 6.49 -15.32 -6.76
N GLN A 123 6.96 -16.26 -5.93
CA GLN A 123 7.44 -17.57 -6.39
C GLN A 123 6.31 -18.57 -6.66
N THR A 124 5.16 -18.41 -6.02
CA THR A 124 4.05 -19.35 -6.10
C THR A 124 3.02 -18.97 -7.14
N LEU A 125 2.75 -17.68 -7.33
CA LEU A 125 1.71 -17.21 -8.25
C LEU A 125 2.22 -16.71 -9.59
N PHE A 126 3.53 -16.49 -9.72
CA PHE A 126 4.11 -15.90 -10.92
C PHE A 126 5.20 -16.81 -11.49
N LEU A 127 5.33 -16.73 -12.80
CA LEU A 127 6.35 -17.41 -13.59
C LEU A 127 7.29 -16.38 -14.18
N GLU A 128 8.60 -16.62 -14.09
CA GLU A 128 9.57 -15.88 -14.87
C GLU A 128 9.80 -16.61 -16.20
N TYR A 129 9.51 -15.94 -17.31
CA TYR A 129 9.66 -16.48 -18.66
C TYR A 129 10.33 -15.44 -19.55
N ASN A 130 11.45 -15.81 -20.16
CA ASN A 130 12.30 -14.91 -20.97
C ASN A 130 12.68 -13.61 -20.23
N GLY A 131 12.99 -13.72 -18.93
CA GLY A 131 13.37 -12.58 -18.07
C GLY A 131 12.22 -11.64 -17.69
N ARG A 132 10.98 -11.99 -18.04
CA ARG A 132 9.76 -11.24 -17.70
C ARG A 132 8.88 -12.04 -16.76
N MET A 133 8.28 -11.37 -15.79
CA MET A 133 7.26 -11.97 -14.94
C MET A 133 5.93 -12.09 -15.72
N GLY A 134 5.28 -13.24 -15.56
CA GLY A 134 3.91 -13.48 -15.99
C GLY A 134 3.13 -14.21 -14.92
N GLN A 135 1.82 -14.27 -15.09
CA GLN A 135 0.90 -14.99 -14.22
C GLN A 135 -0.16 -15.70 -15.07
N PRO A 136 -0.80 -16.77 -14.56
CA PRO A 136 -1.90 -17.40 -15.27
C PRO A 136 -2.96 -16.38 -15.68
N ASN A 137 -3.51 -16.52 -16.89
CA ASN A 137 -4.51 -15.59 -17.41
C ASN A 137 -5.91 -15.86 -16.82
N VAL A 138 -6.05 -15.66 -15.51
CA VAL A 138 -7.29 -15.88 -14.75
C VAL A 138 -7.58 -14.71 -13.82
N ASP A 139 -8.84 -14.60 -13.37
CA ASP A 139 -9.24 -13.67 -12.32
C ASP A 139 -8.89 -14.24 -10.95
N LEU A 140 -8.32 -13.39 -10.08
CA LEU A 140 -7.89 -13.77 -8.73
C LEU A 140 -8.43 -12.79 -7.70
N GLY A 141 -8.66 -13.31 -6.49
CA GLY A 141 -9.00 -12.54 -5.31
C GLY A 141 -10.43 -12.70 -4.83
N ASN A 142 -10.68 -12.20 -3.64
CA ASN A 142 -11.94 -12.27 -2.94
C ASN A 142 -12.76 -10.98 -3.03
N THR A 143 -14.06 -11.14 -2.84
CA THR A 143 -15.03 -10.04 -2.81
C THR A 143 -15.13 -9.39 -1.43
N LEU A 144 -14.23 -9.69 -0.49
CA LEU A 144 -14.31 -9.19 0.88
C LEU A 144 -14.10 -7.68 0.98
N ASP A 145 -14.92 -7.02 1.79
CA ASP A 145 -14.87 -5.59 2.02
C ASP A 145 -14.17 -5.27 3.34
N TYR A 146 -12.86 -5.09 3.24
CA TYR A 146 -11.99 -4.74 4.36
C TYR A 146 -12.30 -3.36 4.96
N SER A 147 -12.99 -2.46 4.26
CA SER A 147 -13.36 -1.16 4.81
C SER A 147 -14.44 -1.24 5.90
N ARG A 148 -15.22 -2.33 5.90
CA ARG A 148 -16.25 -2.63 6.88
C ARG A 148 -15.85 -3.73 7.86
N ALA A 149 -14.59 -4.16 7.84
CA ALA A 149 -14.10 -5.19 8.74
C ALA A 149 -14.04 -4.69 10.19
N THR A 150 -14.30 -5.60 11.13
CA THR A 150 -13.94 -5.41 12.54
C THR A 150 -12.66 -6.18 12.85
N ALA A 151 -11.87 -5.69 13.80
CA ALA A 151 -10.60 -6.29 14.16
C ALA A 151 -10.52 -6.52 15.66
N ARG A 152 -9.95 -7.66 16.04
CA ARG A 152 -9.62 -8.02 17.41
C ARG A 152 -8.12 -8.35 17.47
N MET A 153 -7.40 -7.69 18.36
CA MET A 153 -6.00 -8.07 18.63
C MET A 153 -5.96 -9.37 19.45
N VAL A 154 -5.34 -10.42 18.90
CA VAL A 154 -5.19 -11.71 19.58
C VAL A 154 -3.93 -11.71 20.44
N SER A 155 -2.82 -11.23 19.87
CA SER A 155 -1.55 -11.11 20.59
C SER A 155 -0.69 -10.00 19.98
N LYS A 156 0.19 -9.42 20.79
CA LYS A 156 1.17 -8.44 20.34
C LYS A 156 2.36 -8.39 21.30
N ASP A 157 3.55 -8.39 20.73
CA ASP A 157 4.80 -8.06 21.41
C ASP A 157 5.51 -6.90 20.66
N ALA A 158 6.79 -6.66 20.96
CA ALA A 158 7.58 -5.59 20.36
C ALA A 158 7.83 -5.77 18.84
N LEU A 159 7.84 -7.00 18.35
CA LEU A 159 8.24 -7.40 17.00
C LEU A 159 7.15 -8.16 16.23
N THR A 160 6.19 -8.78 16.89
CA THR A 160 5.13 -9.59 16.27
C THR A 160 3.74 -9.22 16.78
N ALA A 161 2.73 -9.44 15.95
CA ALA A 161 1.33 -9.30 16.34
C ALA A 161 0.43 -10.23 15.53
N VAL A 162 -0.71 -10.60 16.11
CA VAL A 162 -1.75 -11.40 15.46
C VAL A 162 -3.09 -10.71 15.67
N PHE A 163 -3.85 -10.58 14.59
CA PHE A 163 -5.22 -10.08 14.59
C PHE A 163 -6.15 -11.11 13.97
N GLU A 164 -7.38 -11.15 14.49
CA GLU A 164 -8.53 -11.77 13.86
C GLU A 164 -9.43 -10.67 13.32
N LEU A 165 -9.78 -10.74 12.04
CA LEU A 165 -10.67 -9.81 11.38
C LEU A 165 -11.96 -10.54 11.03
N SER A 166 -13.10 -9.91 11.31
CA SER A 166 -14.38 -10.33 10.75
C SER A 166 -14.70 -9.42 9.56
N VAL A 167 -14.69 -9.99 8.36
CA VAL A 167 -14.76 -9.22 7.11
C VAL A 167 -16.03 -9.60 6.34
N PRO A 168 -16.97 -8.65 6.11
CA PRO A 168 -18.14 -8.93 5.29
C PRO A 168 -17.77 -9.05 3.81
N PRO A 169 -18.54 -9.79 2.99
CA PRO A 169 -18.44 -9.71 1.54
C PRO A 169 -18.88 -8.34 1.03
N SER A 170 -18.52 -8.00 -0.21
CA SER A 170 -19.03 -6.80 -0.86
C SER A 170 -20.56 -6.86 -1.00
N GLY A 171 -21.22 -5.71 -0.78
CA GLY A 171 -22.68 -5.62 -0.77
C GLY A 171 -23.31 -5.68 0.63
N THR A 172 -24.63 -5.82 0.69
CA THR A 172 -25.42 -5.67 1.93
C THR A 172 -25.81 -6.99 2.60
N THR A 173 -25.53 -8.13 1.96
CA THR A 173 -25.93 -9.45 2.44
C THR A 173 -24.76 -10.43 2.36
N GLY A 174 -24.68 -11.36 3.31
CA GLY A 174 -23.66 -12.40 3.35
C GLY A 174 -23.14 -12.68 4.75
N VAL A 175 -22.42 -13.79 4.89
CA VAL A 175 -21.76 -14.20 6.13
C VAL A 175 -20.36 -13.58 6.17
N ASN A 176 -19.96 -13.05 7.32
CA ASN A 176 -18.60 -12.54 7.48
C ASN A 176 -17.59 -13.68 7.45
N GLU A 177 -16.47 -13.45 6.77
CA GLU A 177 -15.31 -14.33 6.80
C GLU A 177 -14.39 -13.95 7.97
N ASN A 178 -13.79 -14.96 8.61
CA ASN A 178 -12.78 -14.75 9.65
C ASN A 178 -11.39 -14.83 9.02
N VAL A 179 -10.65 -13.73 9.04
CA VAL A 179 -9.31 -13.62 8.46
C VAL A 179 -8.28 -13.43 9.57
N VAL A 180 -7.30 -14.33 9.65
CA VAL A 180 -6.18 -14.24 10.59
C VAL A 180 -5.01 -13.52 9.93
N VAL A 181 -4.59 -12.40 10.51
CA VAL A 181 -3.48 -11.59 9.99
C VAL A 181 -2.32 -11.64 10.98
N LYS A 182 -1.18 -12.19 10.53
CA LYS A 182 0.09 -12.16 11.27
C LYS A 182 0.93 -11.00 10.78
N LEU A 183 1.58 -10.29 11.69
CA LEU A 183 2.41 -9.14 11.39
C LEU A 183 3.78 -9.25 12.04
N LYS A 184 4.76 -8.63 11.38
CA LYS A 184 6.09 -8.39 11.93
C LYS A 184 6.50 -6.93 11.81
N LYS A 185 7.29 -6.46 12.76
CA LYS A 185 7.92 -5.15 12.72
C LYS A 185 9.25 -5.23 11.96
N VAL A 186 9.35 -4.49 10.86
CA VAL A 186 10.52 -4.42 9.98
C VAL A 186 10.94 -2.97 9.85
N ASN A 187 12.18 -2.65 10.22
CA ASN A 187 12.74 -1.29 10.16
C ASN A 187 11.84 -0.24 10.83
N GLY A 188 11.25 -0.58 11.97
CA GLY A 188 10.39 0.33 12.74
C GLY A 188 8.91 0.36 12.30
N TYR A 189 8.54 -0.31 11.21
CA TYR A 189 7.18 -0.32 10.68
C TYR A 189 6.58 -1.72 10.65
N TRP A 190 5.28 -1.82 10.86
CA TRP A 190 4.54 -3.07 10.80
C TRP A 190 4.28 -3.49 9.35
N ARG A 191 4.44 -4.79 9.08
CA ARG A 191 4.24 -5.44 7.78
C ARG A 191 3.44 -6.71 7.98
N ILE A 192 2.64 -7.06 6.98
CA ILE A 192 1.91 -8.33 6.95
C ILE A 192 2.92 -9.45 6.69
N ASP A 193 2.92 -10.46 7.56
CA ASP A 193 3.84 -11.60 7.54
C ASP A 193 3.15 -12.90 7.11
N VAL A 194 2.20 -12.77 6.19
CA VAL A 194 1.55 -13.87 5.47
C VAL A 194 1.47 -13.49 3.99
N SER A 195 1.42 -14.48 3.12
CA SER A 195 1.34 -14.24 1.68
C SER A 195 0.03 -13.52 1.32
N PRO A 196 0.02 -12.53 0.40
CA PRO A 196 -1.17 -11.80 0.00
C PRO A 196 -2.39 -12.67 -0.33
N ASP A 197 -2.21 -13.77 -1.05
CA ASP A 197 -3.27 -14.71 -1.46
C ASP A 197 -3.92 -15.49 -0.29
N THR A 198 -3.30 -15.46 0.89
CA THR A 198 -3.90 -16.08 2.10
C THR A 198 -4.97 -15.20 2.73
N VAL A 199 -4.99 -13.92 2.39
CA VAL A 199 -5.91 -12.92 2.95
C VAL A 199 -6.76 -12.26 1.86
N PHE A 200 -6.36 -12.36 0.59
CA PHE A 200 -7.06 -11.75 -0.55
C PHE A 200 -7.39 -12.74 -1.65
#